data_AF-A0A1E5G8G4-F1
#
_entry.id   AF-A0A1E5G8G4-F1
#
_cell.length_a   1.000
_cell.length_b   1.000
_cell.length_c   1.000
_cell.angle_alpha   90.00
_cell.angle_beta   90.00
_cell.angle_gamma   90.00
#
_symmetry.space_group_name_H-M   'P 1'
#
loop_
_entity.id
_entity.type
_entity.pdbx_description
1 polymer ?
#
loop_
_entity_poly.entity_id
_entity_poly.type
_entity_poly.pdbx_seq_one_letter_code
_entity_poly.pdbx_strand_id
1 'polypeptide(L)'
;MNMTKKTIGYLFFVMIAFLLVFTGGQKAFAASVLTADTDLKGYDATITTKADGTNVLTTKKGEYLLDETATLYSSRTITINLNNTKPVNMGAINVKSTLEFRGNGELNVTTTEDTGISVGMHLRAFKMSKYGKGHVTATAAGTGLFVHNEIQMDGGTVEGFGANYGIYSENDIKPYHDAVLKGTSSEGIGIYAYRDIYAWKGATVIGEGKVAGARSIIAHIQAEDAGSSITGISTDINSPYSALHADKQMLRAYSGAVVREEYKKPTFEITDDIPVFVTDFTSVARNMKDMKNYTWVSEPDNVFLDAQGGLLGDLSKGTPKELKIIGSRQESKLCLNKNEVSQLKTNGKHEVIFSETPTRFVVPVTVKHWIYDTNIKEYVVYQESVHDMEIGSEFKVNDYIFDFSSVGGEGQLEKIDHSDFIVEKTGKDLVVNYYYDVEF
;
A
#
# COMPACT_ATOMS: atom_id res chain seq x y z
N MET A 1 -92.23 -7.90 -40.54
CA MET A 1 -91.17 -7.48 -41.47
C MET A 1 -89.85 -8.02 -40.92
N ASN A 2 -89.23 -8.96 -41.65
CA ASN A 2 -87.90 -9.60 -41.47
C ASN A 2 -87.59 -10.24 -40.10
N MET A 3 -87.52 -11.58 -39.96
CA MET A 3 -86.30 -12.42 -40.18
C MET A 3 -85.03 -11.72 -39.64
N THR A 4 -84.24 -12.26 -38.68
CA THR A 4 -83.64 -13.60 -38.64
C THR A 4 -82.81 -13.79 -37.33
N LYS A 5 -82.76 -15.06 -36.84
CA LYS A 5 -81.63 -15.82 -36.21
C LYS A 5 -80.99 -15.31 -34.88
N LYS A 6 -81.03 -16.10 -33.78
CA LYS A 6 -80.11 -17.22 -33.36
C LYS A 6 -78.69 -16.71 -33.00
N THR A 7 -77.96 -17.08 -31.94
CA THR A 7 -78.05 -18.03 -30.79
C THR A 7 -76.77 -17.84 -29.91
N ILE A 8 -76.76 -18.37 -28.67
CA ILE A 8 -75.59 -18.91 -27.90
C ILE A 8 -74.55 -17.89 -27.37
N GLY A 9 -74.03 -17.94 -26.13
CA GLY A 9 -74.19 -18.88 -25.02
C GLY A 9 -73.17 -18.62 -23.87
N TYR A 10 -73.43 -19.30 -22.74
CA TYR A 10 -72.53 -19.79 -21.68
C TYR A 10 -71.31 -18.98 -21.16
N LEU A 11 -71.29 -18.71 -19.84
CA LEU A 11 -70.35 -19.30 -18.85
C LEU A 11 -70.72 -18.78 -17.44
N PHE A 12 -71.33 -19.58 -16.55
CA PHE A 12 -70.68 -20.36 -15.48
C PHE A 12 -69.64 -19.60 -14.63
N PHE A 13 -70.00 -19.23 -13.40
CA PHE A 13 -69.28 -19.59 -12.16
C PHE A 13 -70.15 -19.28 -10.92
N VAL A 14 -70.36 -20.30 -10.09
CA VAL A 14 -71.17 -20.33 -8.86
C VAL A 14 -70.29 -20.85 -7.71
N MET A 15 -70.39 -20.15 -6.57
CA MET A 15 -70.21 -20.58 -5.16
C MET A 15 -68.86 -21.15 -4.68
N ILE A 16 -68.19 -20.48 -3.72
CA ILE A 16 -68.30 -20.62 -2.23
C ILE A 16 -67.63 -21.89 -1.70
N ALA A 17 -66.59 -21.73 -0.87
CA ALA A 17 -66.59 -22.13 0.55
C ALA A 17 -65.25 -21.87 1.26
N PHE A 18 -65.37 -21.31 2.46
CA PHE A 18 -64.42 -21.34 3.56
C PHE A 18 -63.75 -22.72 3.74
N LEU A 19 -62.44 -22.76 3.98
CA LEU A 19 -61.86 -23.66 4.98
C LEU A 19 -60.49 -23.12 5.45
N LEU A 20 -60.43 -22.75 6.73
CA LEU A 20 -59.19 -22.62 7.50
C LEU A 20 -58.47 -23.97 7.50
N VAL A 21 -57.25 -24.01 6.97
CA VAL A 21 -56.21 -24.91 7.46
C VAL A 21 -54.97 -24.08 7.70
N PHE A 22 -54.69 -23.87 8.99
CA PHE A 22 -53.34 -23.66 9.49
C PHE A 22 -52.42 -24.75 8.91
N THR A 23 -51.63 -24.40 7.90
CA THR A 23 -50.45 -25.18 7.54
C THR A 23 -49.26 -24.24 7.47
N GLY A 24 -48.38 -24.39 8.45
CA GLY A 24 -46.98 -23.99 8.31
C GLY A 24 -46.72 -22.50 8.47
N GLY A 25 -46.96 -21.97 9.67
CA GLY A 25 -45.87 -21.20 10.27
C GLY A 25 -44.66 -22.13 10.26
N GLN A 26 -43.85 -22.10 9.19
CA GLN A 26 -42.49 -22.61 9.27
C GLN A 26 -41.93 -21.86 10.47
N LYS A 27 -41.65 -22.60 11.55
CA LYS A 27 -40.66 -22.16 12.51
C LYS A 27 -39.52 -21.68 11.62
N ALA A 28 -39.24 -20.37 11.62
CA ALA A 28 -37.98 -19.87 11.15
C ALA A 28 -36.99 -20.68 11.99
N PHE A 29 -36.44 -21.74 11.42
CA PHE A 29 -35.26 -22.36 11.99
C PHE A 29 -34.30 -21.20 12.04
N ALA A 30 -34.04 -20.71 13.26
CA ALA A 30 -33.06 -19.65 13.45
C ALA A 30 -31.83 -20.11 12.67
N ALA A 31 -31.47 -19.35 11.64
CA ALA A 31 -30.46 -19.78 10.70
C ALA A 31 -29.22 -20.13 11.52
N SER A 32 -28.81 -21.39 11.49
CA SER A 32 -27.69 -21.84 12.32
C SER A 32 -26.44 -21.12 11.85
N VAL A 33 -25.58 -20.68 12.79
CA VAL A 33 -24.28 -20.12 12.43
C VAL A 33 -23.44 -21.22 11.78
N LEU A 34 -22.76 -20.88 10.69
CA LEU A 34 -21.92 -21.81 9.96
C LEU A 34 -20.66 -22.14 10.79
N THR A 35 -20.35 -23.41 10.98
CA THR A 35 -19.14 -23.85 11.69
C THR A 35 -18.20 -24.62 10.76
N ALA A 36 -16.93 -24.75 11.14
CA ALA A 36 -15.95 -25.53 10.38
C ALA A 36 -16.35 -27.01 10.17
N ASP A 37 -17.17 -27.56 11.06
CA ASP A 37 -17.69 -28.93 10.96
C ASP A 37 -18.82 -29.08 9.92
N THR A 38 -19.39 -27.95 9.47
CA THR A 38 -20.48 -27.93 8.51
C THR A 38 -19.94 -27.87 7.08
N ASP A 39 -19.67 -29.04 6.50
CA ASP A 39 -19.24 -29.14 5.10
C ASP A 39 -20.37 -28.78 4.11
N LEU A 40 -20.21 -27.70 3.34
CA LEU A 40 -21.15 -27.29 2.30
C LEU A 40 -21.11 -28.20 1.05
N LYS A 41 -20.16 -29.12 0.93
CA LYS A 41 -20.03 -30.13 -0.14
C LYS A 41 -20.06 -29.54 -1.56
N GLY A 42 -19.66 -28.28 -1.72
CA GLY A 42 -19.64 -27.60 -3.02
C GLY A 42 -21.00 -27.22 -3.58
N TYR A 43 -22.06 -27.22 -2.77
CA TYR A 43 -23.34 -26.67 -3.22
C TYR A 43 -23.22 -25.15 -3.37
N ASP A 44 -23.69 -24.62 -4.50
CA ASP A 44 -23.76 -23.18 -4.73
C ASP A 44 -24.40 -22.48 -3.53
N ALA A 45 -23.78 -21.37 -3.14
CA ALA A 45 -24.18 -20.56 -2.02
C ALA A 45 -24.47 -19.13 -2.51
N THR A 46 -25.49 -18.50 -1.93
CA THR A 46 -25.80 -17.10 -2.18
C THR A 46 -25.89 -16.39 -0.85
N ILE A 47 -25.13 -15.30 -0.70
CA ILE A 47 -25.20 -14.43 0.46
C ILE A 47 -26.20 -13.31 0.15
N THR A 48 -27.17 -13.11 1.02
CA THR A 48 -28.20 -12.07 0.89
C THR A 48 -28.41 -11.33 2.20
N THR A 49 -28.73 -10.04 2.10
CA THR A 49 -29.18 -9.24 3.25
C THR A 49 -30.69 -9.35 3.35
N LYS A 50 -31.20 -9.85 4.49
CA LYS A 50 -32.63 -9.93 4.78
C LYS A 50 -33.22 -8.56 5.11
N ALA A 51 -34.54 -8.48 5.18
CA ALA A 51 -35.26 -7.23 5.45
C ALA A 51 -34.94 -6.61 6.82
N ASP A 52 -34.57 -7.43 7.81
CA ASP A 52 -34.10 -7.00 9.13
C ASP A 52 -32.63 -6.55 9.15
N GLY A 53 -31.94 -6.62 8.00
CA GLY A 53 -30.55 -6.24 7.84
C GLY A 53 -29.54 -7.36 8.15
N THR A 54 -29.99 -8.55 8.54
CA THR A 54 -29.11 -9.70 8.77
C THR A 54 -28.57 -10.26 7.46
N ASN A 55 -27.34 -10.75 7.48
CA ASN A 55 -26.77 -11.44 6.33
C ASN A 55 -26.87 -12.96 6.51
N VAL A 56 -27.35 -13.64 5.48
CA VAL A 56 -27.47 -15.09 5.49
C VAL A 56 -26.80 -15.70 4.26
N LEU A 57 -26.27 -16.91 4.43
CA LEU A 57 -25.85 -17.79 3.36
C LEU A 57 -26.94 -18.81 3.08
N THR A 58 -27.51 -18.76 1.88
CA THR A 58 -28.51 -19.73 1.42
C THR A 58 -27.87 -20.71 0.44
N THR A 59 -28.06 -22.00 0.68
CA THR A 59 -27.63 -23.09 -0.20
C THR A 59 -28.71 -24.19 -0.23
N LYS A 60 -28.56 -25.21 -1.08
CA LYS A 60 -29.48 -26.36 -1.13
C LYS A 60 -29.58 -27.09 0.22
N LYS A 61 -28.54 -27.02 1.06
CA LYS A 61 -28.52 -27.63 2.40
C LYS A 61 -29.31 -26.87 3.46
N GLY A 62 -29.59 -25.59 3.25
CA GLY A 62 -30.23 -24.75 4.24
C GLY A 62 -29.80 -23.30 4.16
N GLU A 63 -30.24 -22.55 5.15
CA GLU A 63 -29.91 -21.15 5.36
C GLU A 63 -29.14 -20.99 6.66
N TYR A 64 -28.05 -20.24 6.60
CA TYR A 64 -27.09 -20.08 7.69
C TYR A 64 -26.90 -18.59 7.99
N LEU A 65 -26.89 -18.24 9.27
CA LEU A 65 -26.56 -16.88 9.69
C LEU A 65 -25.06 -16.64 9.50
N LEU A 66 -24.70 -15.48 8.96
CA LEU A 66 -23.32 -15.05 8.86
C LEU A 66 -23.06 -13.94 9.88
N ASP A 67 -22.10 -14.21 10.76
CA ASP A 67 -21.52 -13.28 11.72
C ASP A 67 -20.02 -13.56 11.85
N GLU A 68 -19.33 -12.77 12.66
CA GLU A 68 -17.87 -12.84 12.87
C GLU A 68 -17.37 -14.20 13.39
N THR A 69 -18.25 -15.06 13.90
CA THR A 69 -17.90 -16.42 14.36
C THR A 69 -18.14 -17.48 13.29
N ALA A 70 -18.80 -17.13 12.18
CA ALA A 70 -19.14 -18.06 11.11
C ALA A 70 -17.88 -18.50 10.34
N THR A 71 -17.69 -19.82 10.21
CA THR A 71 -16.61 -20.41 9.42
C THR A 71 -17.18 -21.24 8.28
N LEU A 72 -16.81 -20.89 7.04
CA LEU A 72 -17.22 -21.63 5.86
C LEU A 72 -16.24 -22.73 5.53
N TYR A 73 -16.75 -23.96 5.48
CA TYR A 73 -16.01 -25.10 5.01
C TYR A 73 -16.66 -25.74 3.78
N SER A 74 -15.87 -26.06 2.76
CA SER A 74 -16.29 -26.90 1.64
C SER A 74 -15.20 -27.89 1.25
N SER A 75 -15.54 -29.19 1.26
CA SER A 75 -14.67 -30.26 0.78
C SER A 75 -14.52 -30.29 -0.75
N ARG A 76 -15.30 -29.48 -1.49
CA ARG A 76 -15.34 -29.44 -2.96
C ARG A 76 -15.32 -28.00 -3.48
N THR A 77 -15.24 -27.85 -4.80
CA THR A 77 -15.44 -26.56 -5.46
C THR A 77 -16.76 -25.94 -5.06
N ILE A 78 -16.76 -24.67 -4.67
CA ILE A 78 -17.95 -23.92 -4.28
C ILE A 78 -17.99 -22.56 -4.98
N THR A 79 -19.19 -22.17 -5.40
CA THR A 79 -19.48 -20.80 -5.87
C THR A 79 -20.25 -20.06 -4.78
N ILE A 80 -19.80 -18.86 -4.45
CA ILE A 80 -20.47 -17.94 -3.54
C ILE A 80 -20.90 -16.69 -4.31
N ASN A 81 -22.21 -16.50 -4.46
CA ASN A 81 -22.79 -15.31 -5.05
C ASN A 81 -23.01 -14.25 -3.96
N LEU A 82 -22.28 -13.13 -4.03
CA LEU A 82 -22.41 -11.97 -3.15
C LEU A 82 -23.56 -11.07 -3.65
N ASN A 83 -24.77 -11.33 -3.15
CA ASN A 83 -25.99 -10.57 -3.44
C ASN A 83 -26.48 -9.80 -2.20
N ASN A 84 -25.59 -9.55 -1.25
CA ASN A 84 -25.85 -8.72 -0.09
C ASN A 84 -25.81 -7.24 -0.45
N THR A 85 -26.64 -6.45 0.23
CA THR A 85 -26.73 -4.99 0.08
C THR A 85 -26.02 -4.25 1.22
N LYS A 86 -25.53 -4.98 2.22
CA LYS A 86 -24.69 -4.49 3.32
C LYS A 86 -23.44 -5.37 3.42
N PRO A 87 -22.28 -4.83 3.84
CA PRO A 87 -21.09 -5.66 4.09
C PRO A 87 -21.40 -6.82 5.02
N VAL A 88 -20.81 -7.97 4.73
CA VAL A 88 -20.93 -9.19 5.53
C VAL A 88 -19.62 -9.41 6.25
N ASN A 89 -19.65 -9.64 7.56
CA ASN A 89 -18.47 -10.05 8.31
C ASN A 89 -18.56 -11.54 8.64
N MET A 90 -17.45 -12.26 8.52
CA MET A 90 -17.34 -13.67 8.92
C MET A 90 -15.96 -14.03 9.45
N GLY A 91 -15.83 -15.18 10.12
CA GLY A 91 -14.59 -15.63 10.72
C GLY A 91 -13.56 -16.10 9.69
N ALA A 92 -13.78 -17.28 9.10
CA ALA A 92 -12.82 -17.89 8.18
C ALA A 92 -13.47 -18.64 7.00
N ILE A 93 -12.72 -18.84 5.92
CA ILE A 93 -13.14 -19.65 4.77
C ILE A 93 -12.07 -20.70 4.47
N ASN A 94 -12.48 -21.96 4.38
CA ASN A 94 -11.63 -23.09 4.02
C ASN A 94 -12.30 -23.93 2.92
N VAL A 95 -11.71 -23.90 1.73
CA VAL A 95 -12.21 -24.64 0.56
C VAL A 95 -11.11 -25.56 0.04
N LYS A 96 -11.36 -26.87 0.04
CA LYS A 96 -10.34 -27.87 -0.38
C LYS A 96 -10.04 -27.89 -1.88
N SER A 97 -10.87 -27.27 -2.70
CA SER A 97 -10.69 -27.19 -4.15
C SER A 97 -10.81 -25.74 -4.65
N THR A 98 -11.73 -25.43 -5.56
CA THR A 98 -11.90 -24.07 -6.12
C THR A 98 -12.91 -23.26 -5.33
N LEU A 99 -12.56 -22.03 -4.97
CA LEU A 99 -13.50 -21.03 -4.45
C LEU A 99 -13.78 -20.02 -5.56
N GLU A 100 -15.05 -19.86 -5.92
CA GLU A 100 -15.49 -18.87 -6.90
C GLU A 100 -16.38 -17.82 -6.23
N PHE A 101 -16.00 -16.54 -6.34
CA PHE A 101 -16.84 -15.42 -5.95
C PHE A 101 -17.51 -14.79 -7.17
N ARG A 102 -18.78 -14.43 -7.02
CA ARG A 102 -19.59 -13.72 -8.03
C ARG A 102 -20.42 -12.63 -7.37
N GLY A 103 -21.02 -11.77 -8.17
CA GLY A 103 -21.93 -10.72 -7.69
C GLY A 103 -21.21 -9.42 -7.37
N ASN A 104 -21.91 -8.54 -6.65
CA ASN A 104 -21.50 -7.15 -6.39
C ASN A 104 -21.50 -6.79 -4.90
N GLY A 105 -21.77 -7.75 -4.03
CA GLY A 105 -21.76 -7.54 -2.58
C GLY A 105 -20.34 -7.47 -2.01
N GLU A 106 -20.28 -7.21 -0.71
CA GLU A 106 -19.04 -7.06 0.06
C GLU A 106 -18.95 -8.13 1.16
N LEU A 107 -17.78 -8.74 1.31
CA LEU A 107 -17.48 -9.80 2.28
C LEU A 107 -16.14 -9.53 2.97
N ASN A 108 -16.18 -9.44 4.29
CA ASN A 108 -15.03 -9.29 5.16
C ASN A 108 -14.84 -10.57 5.96
N VAL A 109 -13.70 -11.21 5.78
CA VAL A 109 -13.28 -12.39 6.54
C VAL A 109 -12.22 -11.93 7.52
N THR A 110 -12.48 -12.06 8.82
CA THR A 110 -11.56 -11.62 9.88
C THR A 110 -11.42 -12.73 10.91
N THR A 111 -10.20 -13.24 11.07
CA THR A 111 -9.89 -14.31 12.02
C THR A 111 -8.60 -14.02 12.79
N THR A 112 -8.46 -14.61 13.97
CA THR A 112 -7.19 -14.70 14.70
C THR A 112 -6.40 -15.94 14.34
N GLU A 113 -6.94 -16.83 13.49
CA GLU A 113 -6.22 -17.98 12.95
C GLU A 113 -5.09 -17.53 12.02
N ASP A 114 -4.19 -18.47 11.71
CA ASP A 114 -3.05 -18.21 10.84
C ASP A 114 -3.49 -17.82 9.42
N THR A 115 -4.61 -18.34 8.92
CA THR A 115 -5.10 -18.04 7.56
C THR A 115 -6.57 -17.63 7.55
N GLY A 116 -6.90 -16.54 6.84
CA GLY A 116 -8.27 -16.03 6.72
C GLY A 116 -9.10 -16.78 5.70
N ILE A 117 -8.64 -16.76 4.44
CA ILE A 117 -9.21 -17.55 3.35
C ILE A 117 -8.16 -18.55 2.87
N SER A 118 -8.45 -19.85 2.98
CA SER A 118 -7.60 -20.94 2.52
C SER A 118 -8.27 -21.70 1.37
N VAL A 119 -7.60 -21.77 0.21
CA VAL A 119 -8.11 -22.39 -1.01
C VAL A 119 -7.14 -23.44 -1.54
N GLY A 120 -7.59 -24.69 -1.62
CA GLY A 120 -6.75 -25.84 -1.98
C GLY A 120 -6.42 -25.98 -3.48
N MET A 121 -7.09 -25.23 -4.36
CA MET A 121 -6.75 -25.17 -5.78
C MET A 121 -6.79 -23.73 -6.32
N HIS A 122 -7.95 -23.27 -6.79
CA HIS A 122 -8.06 -22.00 -7.50
C HIS A 122 -8.96 -21.03 -6.75
N LEU A 123 -8.53 -19.78 -6.65
CA LEU A 123 -9.47 -18.68 -6.40
C LEU A 123 -9.89 -18.11 -7.75
N ARG A 124 -11.21 -18.05 -7.99
CA ARG A 124 -11.81 -17.38 -9.14
C ARG A 124 -12.69 -16.23 -8.65
N ALA A 125 -12.17 -15.01 -8.67
CA ALA A 125 -12.95 -13.86 -8.24
C ALA A 125 -13.56 -13.15 -9.45
N PHE A 126 -14.89 -13.08 -9.50
CA PHE A 126 -15.67 -12.30 -10.47
C PHE A 126 -15.42 -12.65 -11.95
N LYS A 127 -14.81 -13.82 -12.21
CA LYS A 127 -14.34 -14.29 -13.51
C LYS A 127 -15.44 -14.40 -14.58
N MET A 128 -16.59 -14.96 -14.20
CA MET A 128 -17.68 -15.25 -15.15
C MET A 128 -18.78 -14.17 -15.16
N SER A 129 -18.67 -13.16 -14.29
CA SER A 129 -19.58 -12.03 -14.25
C SER A 129 -18.93 -10.90 -15.04
N LYS A 130 -19.40 -10.65 -16.27
CA LYS A 130 -18.89 -9.59 -17.17
C LYS A 130 -18.81 -8.18 -16.54
N TYR A 131 -19.34 -8.00 -15.32
CA TYR A 131 -19.38 -6.75 -14.54
C TYR A 131 -19.36 -6.99 -13.02
N GLY A 132 -18.79 -8.11 -12.53
CA GLY A 132 -18.72 -8.35 -11.09
C GLY A 132 -17.82 -7.32 -10.42
N LYS A 133 -18.39 -6.52 -9.52
CA LYS A 133 -17.69 -5.44 -8.78
C LYS A 133 -17.70 -5.69 -7.27
N GLY A 134 -17.86 -6.95 -6.86
CA GLY A 134 -17.86 -7.29 -5.45
C GLY A 134 -16.49 -7.02 -4.81
N HIS A 135 -16.50 -6.97 -3.49
CA HIS A 135 -15.32 -6.70 -2.68
C HIS A 135 -15.15 -7.81 -1.64
N VAL A 136 -13.99 -8.45 -1.61
CA VAL A 136 -13.66 -9.47 -0.61
C VAL A 136 -12.40 -9.06 0.12
N THR A 137 -12.46 -8.97 1.44
CA THR A 137 -11.32 -8.70 2.30
C THR A 137 -11.06 -9.91 3.20
N ALA A 138 -9.79 -10.28 3.38
CA ALA A 138 -9.37 -11.37 4.26
C ALA A 138 -8.26 -10.91 5.21
N THR A 139 -8.54 -10.89 6.50
CA THR A 139 -7.61 -10.48 7.56
C THR A 139 -7.34 -11.66 8.49
N ALA A 140 -6.07 -11.98 8.72
CA ALA A 140 -5.64 -13.08 9.56
C ALA A 140 -4.36 -12.75 10.32
N ALA A 141 -3.98 -13.60 11.28
CA ALA A 141 -2.73 -13.42 12.02
C ALA A 141 -1.49 -13.66 11.14
N GLY A 142 -1.53 -14.66 10.25
CA GLY A 142 -0.39 -15.04 9.40
C GLY A 142 -0.53 -14.59 7.95
N THR A 143 -1.50 -15.17 7.24
CA THR A 143 -1.76 -14.98 5.80
C THR A 143 -3.23 -14.61 5.57
N GLY A 144 -3.50 -13.44 4.99
CA GLY A 144 -4.88 -13.04 4.68
C GLY A 144 -5.56 -14.03 3.74
N LEU A 145 -4.97 -14.23 2.56
CA LEU A 145 -5.44 -15.15 1.52
C LEU A 145 -4.34 -16.13 1.10
N PHE A 146 -4.59 -17.42 1.27
CA PHE A 146 -3.73 -18.51 0.82
C PHE A 146 -4.40 -19.31 -0.31
N VAL A 147 -3.70 -19.47 -1.43
CA VAL A 147 -4.16 -20.24 -2.59
C VAL A 147 -3.08 -21.22 -3.05
N HIS A 148 -3.37 -22.51 -3.01
CA HIS A 148 -2.39 -23.56 -3.32
C HIS A 148 -2.08 -23.71 -4.82
N ASN A 149 -2.91 -23.19 -5.73
CA ASN A 149 -2.58 -23.18 -7.16
C ASN A 149 -2.60 -21.75 -7.69
N GLU A 150 -3.75 -21.26 -8.18
CA GLU A 150 -3.76 -20.02 -8.96
C GLU A 150 -4.90 -19.09 -8.56
N ILE A 151 -4.61 -17.78 -8.54
CA ILE A 151 -5.60 -16.72 -8.41
C ILE A 151 -5.96 -16.20 -9.81
N GLN A 152 -7.24 -16.23 -10.15
CA GLN A 152 -7.78 -15.71 -11.41
C GLN A 152 -8.88 -14.68 -11.10
N MET A 153 -8.77 -13.48 -11.66
CA MET A 153 -9.77 -12.43 -11.45
C MET A 153 -10.12 -11.74 -12.77
N ASP A 154 -11.41 -11.54 -13.07
CA ASP A 154 -11.83 -10.72 -14.23
C ASP A 154 -12.64 -9.47 -13.81
N GLY A 155 -12.61 -9.11 -12.52
CA GLY A 155 -13.24 -7.92 -11.97
C GLY A 155 -13.17 -7.87 -10.45
N GLY A 156 -13.84 -6.89 -9.86
CA GLY A 156 -13.99 -6.69 -8.42
C GLY A 156 -12.67 -6.45 -7.68
N THR A 157 -12.75 -6.46 -6.36
CA THR A 157 -11.62 -6.22 -5.46
C THR A 157 -11.42 -7.40 -4.53
N VAL A 158 -10.17 -7.87 -4.40
CA VAL A 158 -9.77 -8.84 -3.38
C VAL A 158 -8.60 -8.27 -2.60
N GLU A 159 -8.74 -8.20 -1.28
CA GLU A 159 -7.72 -7.68 -0.37
C GLU A 159 -7.34 -8.73 0.68
N GLY A 160 -6.05 -8.88 0.97
CA GLY A 160 -5.53 -9.78 1.99
C GLY A 160 -4.58 -9.06 2.96
N PHE A 161 -4.74 -9.31 4.26
CA PHE A 161 -3.96 -8.74 5.35
C PHE A 161 -3.45 -9.85 6.27
N GLY A 162 -2.15 -9.88 6.56
CA GLY A 162 -1.55 -10.83 7.49
C GLY A 162 -0.12 -10.47 7.89
N ALA A 163 0.40 -11.03 8.99
CA ALA A 163 1.75 -10.68 9.44
C ALA A 163 2.84 -11.15 8.45
N ASN A 164 2.70 -12.35 7.89
CA ASN A 164 3.69 -12.97 7.00
C ASN A 164 3.42 -12.64 5.53
N TYR A 165 2.15 -12.74 5.13
CA TYR A 165 1.71 -12.46 3.76
C TYR A 165 0.33 -11.80 3.77
N GLY A 166 0.13 -10.80 2.93
CA GLY A 166 -1.24 -10.37 2.61
C GLY A 166 -1.91 -11.44 1.76
N ILE A 167 -1.24 -11.81 0.67
CA ILE A 167 -1.69 -12.82 -0.29
C ILE A 167 -0.54 -13.77 -0.63
N TYR A 168 -0.82 -15.07 -0.61
CA TYR A 168 0.12 -16.13 -0.96
C TYR A 168 -0.47 -17.07 -2.02
N SER A 169 0.26 -17.28 -3.12
CA SER A 169 -0.07 -18.23 -4.17
C SER A 169 1.12 -19.15 -4.46
N GLU A 170 0.93 -20.48 -4.47
CA GLU A 170 2.00 -21.42 -4.87
C GLU A 170 2.18 -21.53 -6.39
N ASN A 171 1.44 -20.76 -7.19
CA ASN A 171 1.63 -20.71 -8.64
C ASN A 171 1.43 -19.27 -9.15
N ASP A 172 0.52 -19.07 -10.10
CA ASP A 172 0.32 -17.80 -10.78
C ASP A 172 -0.74 -16.91 -10.07
N ILE A 173 -0.62 -15.61 -10.28
CA ILE A 173 -1.60 -14.59 -9.93
C ILE A 173 -1.96 -13.84 -11.22
N LYS A 174 -3.23 -13.95 -11.65
CA LYS A 174 -3.71 -13.49 -12.96
C LYS A 174 -5.01 -12.67 -12.83
N PRO A 175 -4.94 -11.42 -12.36
CA PRO A 175 -5.99 -10.45 -12.54
C PRO A 175 -5.99 -9.87 -13.96
N TYR A 176 -7.19 -9.78 -14.50
CA TYR A 176 -7.52 -9.23 -15.81
C TYR A 176 -8.60 -8.16 -15.63
N HIS A 177 -8.77 -7.34 -16.66
CA HIS A 177 -9.83 -6.32 -16.69
C HIS A 177 -9.65 -5.34 -15.52
N ASP A 178 -10.67 -4.62 -15.10
CA ASP A 178 -10.63 -3.66 -13.99
C ASP A 178 -10.52 -4.32 -12.60
N ALA A 179 -10.03 -5.57 -12.51
CA ALA A 179 -9.79 -6.28 -11.27
C ALA A 179 -8.71 -5.60 -10.40
N VAL A 180 -8.95 -5.56 -9.09
CA VAL A 180 -8.03 -5.01 -8.10
C VAL A 180 -7.64 -6.09 -7.10
N LEU A 181 -6.34 -6.39 -7.01
CA LEU A 181 -5.79 -7.32 -6.03
C LEU A 181 -4.84 -6.57 -5.10
N LYS A 182 -5.08 -6.63 -3.78
CA LYS A 182 -4.19 -5.99 -2.80
C LYS A 182 -3.75 -6.95 -1.72
N GLY A 183 -2.46 -6.96 -1.40
CA GLY A 183 -1.92 -7.75 -0.29
C GLY A 183 -1.05 -6.88 0.60
N THR A 184 -1.37 -6.81 1.89
CA THR A 184 -0.60 -6.06 2.88
C THR A 184 -0.05 -6.99 3.95
N SER A 185 1.24 -6.87 4.22
CA SER A 185 1.96 -7.61 5.25
C SER A 185 2.72 -6.69 6.19
N SER A 186 2.59 -6.92 7.50
CA SER A 186 3.28 -6.10 8.50
C SER A 186 4.76 -6.47 8.71
N GLU A 187 5.13 -7.75 8.51
CA GLU A 187 6.48 -8.24 8.76
C GLU A 187 7.14 -8.92 7.54
N GLY A 188 6.35 -9.38 6.58
CA GLY A 188 6.80 -10.17 5.44
C GLY A 188 6.54 -9.50 4.10
N ILE A 189 5.94 -10.25 3.17
CA ILE A 189 5.75 -9.86 1.77
C ILE A 189 4.28 -9.59 1.52
N GLY A 190 3.93 -8.45 0.91
CA GLY A 190 2.53 -8.12 0.63
C GLY A 190 1.83 -9.18 -0.23
N ILE A 191 2.42 -9.47 -1.40
CA ILE A 191 1.94 -10.48 -2.34
C ILE A 191 3.09 -11.44 -2.71
N TYR A 192 2.91 -12.71 -2.43
CA TYR A 192 3.82 -13.77 -2.83
C TYR A 192 3.19 -14.65 -3.91
N ALA A 193 3.94 -14.90 -4.98
CA ALA A 193 3.65 -15.92 -5.97
C ALA A 193 4.88 -16.80 -6.19
N TYR A 194 4.72 -18.12 -6.23
CA TYR A 194 5.84 -18.97 -6.61
C TYR A 194 6.24 -18.72 -8.07
N ARG A 195 5.27 -18.55 -8.97
CA ARG A 195 5.49 -18.41 -10.41
C ARG A 195 5.25 -16.98 -10.88
N ASP A 196 4.20 -16.66 -11.63
CA ASP A 196 4.04 -15.31 -12.20
C ASP A 196 3.06 -14.42 -11.42
N ILE A 197 3.30 -13.10 -11.43
CA ILE A 197 2.32 -12.08 -11.04
C ILE A 197 2.01 -11.23 -12.28
N TYR A 198 0.76 -11.24 -12.72
CA TYR A 198 0.29 -10.47 -13.88
C TYR A 198 -0.64 -9.33 -13.49
N ALA A 199 -0.72 -8.32 -14.34
CA ALA A 199 -1.82 -7.35 -14.38
C ALA A 199 -2.14 -7.02 -15.84
N TRP A 200 -3.32 -7.44 -16.31
CA TRP A 200 -3.69 -7.39 -17.71
C TRP A 200 -5.00 -6.64 -17.96
N LYS A 201 -5.13 -5.99 -19.11
CA LYS A 201 -6.37 -5.32 -19.57
C LYS A 201 -6.99 -4.31 -18.58
N GLY A 202 -6.17 -3.53 -17.88
CA GLY A 202 -6.62 -2.53 -16.91
C GLY A 202 -6.52 -2.95 -15.44
N ALA A 203 -5.97 -4.13 -15.16
CA ALA A 203 -5.94 -4.66 -13.80
C ALA A 203 -4.93 -3.94 -12.92
N THR A 204 -5.21 -3.90 -11.62
CA THR A 204 -4.34 -3.27 -10.62
C THR A 204 -3.94 -4.28 -9.56
N VAL A 205 -2.63 -4.43 -9.35
CA VAL A 205 -2.05 -5.24 -8.27
C VAL A 205 -1.24 -4.34 -7.35
N ILE A 206 -1.50 -4.39 -6.04
CA ILE A 206 -0.79 -3.58 -5.05
C ILE A 206 -0.35 -4.49 -3.90
N GLY A 207 0.96 -4.66 -3.75
CA GLY A 207 1.52 -5.37 -2.61
C GLY A 207 2.24 -4.40 -1.68
N GLU A 208 1.97 -4.44 -0.38
CA GLU A 208 2.71 -3.71 0.65
C GLU A 208 3.29 -4.70 1.65
N GLY A 209 4.60 -4.63 1.90
CA GLY A 209 5.25 -5.51 2.86
C GLY A 209 6.50 -4.87 3.45
N LYS A 210 6.91 -5.36 4.63
CA LYS A 210 8.18 -4.95 5.23
C LYS A 210 9.37 -5.41 4.39
N VAL A 211 9.32 -6.64 3.88
CA VAL A 211 10.41 -7.25 3.11
C VAL A 211 10.34 -6.87 1.63
N ALA A 212 9.15 -6.95 1.04
CA ALA A 212 8.88 -6.55 -0.33
C ALA A 212 7.38 -6.37 -0.52
N GLY A 213 6.97 -5.52 -1.46
CA GLY A 213 5.58 -5.37 -1.82
C GLY A 213 5.05 -6.61 -2.54
N ALA A 214 5.74 -7.02 -3.61
CA ALA A 214 5.39 -8.24 -4.34
C ALA A 214 6.63 -9.06 -4.73
N ARG A 215 6.56 -10.39 -4.58
CA ARG A 215 7.64 -11.31 -4.91
C ARG A 215 7.20 -12.49 -5.77
N SER A 216 7.98 -12.78 -6.81
CA SER A 216 7.88 -13.95 -7.69
C SER A 216 9.17 -14.77 -7.61
N ILE A 217 9.08 -16.10 -7.38
CA ILE A 217 10.27 -16.94 -7.16
C ILE A 217 10.89 -17.49 -8.45
N ILE A 218 10.09 -17.96 -9.41
CA ILE A 218 10.63 -18.63 -10.60
C ILE A 218 10.35 -17.92 -11.92
N ALA A 219 9.45 -16.94 -11.91
CA ALA A 219 8.97 -16.31 -13.15
C ALA A 219 8.89 -14.78 -13.02
N HIS A 220 7.94 -14.14 -13.71
CA HIS A 220 7.93 -12.69 -13.93
C HIS A 220 6.94 -11.97 -13.01
N ILE A 221 7.20 -10.66 -12.86
CA ILE A 221 6.18 -9.68 -12.50
C ILE A 221 5.91 -8.85 -13.77
N GLN A 222 4.70 -8.93 -14.31
CA GLN A 222 4.37 -8.38 -15.63
C GLN A 222 3.05 -7.62 -15.67
N ALA A 223 3.11 -6.33 -16.01
CA ALA A 223 1.96 -5.52 -16.35
C ALA A 223 1.87 -5.34 -17.88
N GLU A 224 0.66 -5.47 -18.46
CA GLU A 224 0.42 -5.30 -19.89
C GLU A 224 -0.93 -4.64 -20.15
N ASP A 225 -1.00 -3.87 -21.23
CA ASP A 225 -2.11 -3.00 -21.64
C ASP A 225 -2.20 -1.70 -20.85
N ALA A 226 -2.67 -0.65 -21.54
CA ALA A 226 -2.87 0.66 -20.95
C ALA A 226 -3.87 0.59 -19.80
N GLY A 227 -3.55 1.27 -18.69
CA GLY A 227 -4.34 1.24 -17.46
C GLY A 227 -3.96 0.11 -16.51
N SER A 228 -3.26 -0.94 -16.95
CA SER A 228 -2.78 -1.98 -16.04
C SER A 228 -1.60 -1.49 -15.20
N SER A 229 -1.56 -1.88 -13.93
CA SER A 229 -0.43 -1.57 -13.07
C SER A 229 -0.13 -2.62 -12.00
N ILE A 230 1.15 -2.74 -11.66
CA ILE A 230 1.63 -3.49 -10.49
C ILE A 230 2.46 -2.54 -9.63
N THR A 231 2.08 -2.37 -8.38
CA THR A 231 2.79 -1.54 -7.40
C THR A 231 3.28 -2.43 -6.26
N GLY A 232 4.58 -2.40 -5.99
CA GLY A 232 5.18 -3.02 -4.82
C GLY A 232 5.66 -1.92 -3.89
N ILE A 233 5.18 -1.94 -2.65
CA ILE A 233 5.54 -1.02 -1.58
C ILE A 233 6.37 -1.79 -0.55
N SER A 234 7.62 -1.37 -0.35
CA SER A 234 8.48 -1.85 0.73
C SER A 234 8.56 -0.80 1.83
N THR A 235 8.45 -1.22 3.10
CA THR A 235 8.75 -0.35 4.25
C THR A 235 10.17 -0.51 4.79
N ASP A 236 11.00 -1.32 4.12
CA ASP A 236 12.42 -1.44 4.41
C ASP A 236 13.23 -1.35 3.11
N ILE A 237 13.89 -0.20 2.92
CA ILE A 237 14.79 0.00 1.77
C ILE A 237 16.07 -0.84 1.89
N ASN A 238 16.45 -1.26 3.09
CA ASN A 238 17.63 -2.10 3.32
C ASN A 238 17.34 -3.59 3.16
N SER A 239 16.11 -3.95 2.81
CA SER A 239 15.74 -5.31 2.43
C SER A 239 16.67 -5.85 1.34
N PRO A 240 17.05 -7.14 1.39
CA PRO A 240 17.76 -7.77 0.28
C PRO A 240 16.90 -7.91 -0.99
N TYR A 241 15.59 -7.65 -0.88
CA TYR A 241 14.64 -7.72 -1.97
C TYR A 241 14.18 -6.33 -2.40
N SER A 242 13.98 -6.16 -3.70
CA SER A 242 13.37 -4.98 -4.30
C SER A 242 11.88 -4.91 -3.95
N ALA A 243 11.25 -3.73 -4.02
CA ALA A 243 9.84 -3.61 -3.68
C ALA A 243 8.95 -4.44 -4.64
N LEU A 244 9.38 -4.56 -5.91
CA LEU A 244 8.91 -5.58 -6.86
C LEU A 244 10.06 -6.55 -7.18
N HIS A 245 10.00 -7.76 -6.64
CA HIS A 245 11.10 -8.71 -6.73
C HIS A 245 10.74 -9.98 -7.50
N ALA A 246 11.32 -10.17 -8.69
CA ALA A 246 11.27 -11.43 -9.42
C ALA A 246 12.62 -12.14 -9.31
N ASP A 247 12.78 -13.16 -8.47
CA ASP A 247 14.07 -13.79 -8.13
C ASP A 247 14.86 -14.24 -9.38
N LYS A 248 14.20 -14.99 -10.28
CA LYS A 248 14.84 -15.63 -11.44
C LYS A 248 14.61 -14.93 -12.78
N GLN A 249 13.70 -13.95 -12.86
CA GLN A 249 13.37 -13.30 -14.12
C GLN A 249 13.31 -11.76 -13.96
N MET A 250 12.52 -11.14 -14.81
CA MET A 250 12.52 -9.73 -15.13
C MET A 250 11.18 -9.10 -14.73
N LEU A 251 11.26 -7.83 -14.36
CA LEU A 251 10.12 -6.94 -14.24
C LEU A 251 9.71 -6.48 -15.64
N ARG A 252 8.41 -6.52 -15.98
CA ARG A 252 7.92 -6.15 -17.30
C ARG A 252 6.76 -5.16 -17.23
N ALA A 253 6.85 -4.12 -18.05
CA ALA A 253 5.73 -3.23 -18.33
C ALA A 253 5.61 -3.03 -19.84
N TYR A 254 4.48 -3.46 -20.40
CA TYR A 254 4.23 -3.44 -21.84
C TYR A 254 2.97 -2.66 -22.20
N SER A 255 2.92 -2.12 -23.41
CA SER A 255 1.70 -1.55 -24.03
C SER A 255 1.05 -0.44 -23.20
N GLY A 256 1.86 0.45 -22.62
CA GLY A 256 1.39 1.56 -21.77
C GLY A 256 1.07 1.18 -20.31
N ALA A 257 1.34 -0.05 -19.90
CA ALA A 257 1.24 -0.47 -18.50
C ALA A 257 2.34 0.15 -17.62
N VAL A 258 2.13 0.13 -16.29
CA VAL A 258 3.06 0.71 -15.32
C VAL A 258 3.46 -0.31 -14.25
N VAL A 259 4.76 -0.42 -13.99
CA VAL A 259 5.29 -1.10 -12.80
C VAL A 259 5.88 -0.05 -11.86
N ARG A 260 5.51 -0.10 -10.58
CA ARG A 260 5.92 0.88 -9.57
C ARG A 260 6.58 0.20 -8.39
N GLU A 261 7.73 0.71 -8.01
CA GLU A 261 8.40 0.35 -6.77
C GLU A 261 8.33 1.55 -5.85
N GLU A 262 7.73 1.38 -4.67
CA GLU A 262 7.65 2.40 -3.65
C GLU A 262 8.44 1.95 -2.43
N TYR A 263 9.28 2.84 -1.91
CA TYR A 263 10.03 2.66 -0.68
C TYR A 263 9.55 3.72 0.31
N LYS A 264 8.77 3.28 1.29
CA LYS A 264 8.10 4.13 2.27
C LYS A 264 9.01 4.34 3.48
N LYS A 265 9.19 5.60 3.89
CA LYS A 265 10.07 6.00 5.00
C LYS A 265 11.49 5.41 4.84
N PRO A 266 12.19 5.69 3.73
CA PRO A 266 13.54 5.18 3.53
C PRO A 266 14.49 5.70 4.62
N THR A 267 15.59 4.98 4.84
CA THR A 267 16.58 5.31 5.89
C THR A 267 17.58 6.40 5.50
N PHE A 268 17.50 6.95 4.29
CA PHE A 268 18.33 8.08 3.87
C PHE A 268 17.57 9.39 4.03
N GLU A 269 18.34 10.47 4.20
CA GLU A 269 17.83 11.83 4.25
C GLU A 269 18.28 12.56 2.98
N ILE A 270 17.41 13.40 2.43
CA ILE A 270 17.84 14.33 1.37
C ILE A 270 18.52 15.53 2.03
N THR A 271 19.75 15.83 1.59
CA THR A 271 20.51 17.03 1.97
C THR A 271 20.84 17.85 0.72
N ASP A 272 21.42 19.03 0.89
CA ASP A 272 21.76 19.96 -0.18
C ASP A 272 23.21 19.90 -0.68
N ASP A 273 24.04 19.12 -0.01
CA ASP A 273 25.49 19.06 -0.18
C ASP A 273 26.02 17.64 -0.40
N ILE A 274 25.32 16.63 0.12
CA ILE A 274 25.69 15.21 0.03
C ILE A 274 24.68 14.50 -0.86
N PRO A 275 25.06 14.15 -2.12
CA PRO A 275 24.14 13.50 -3.02
C PRO A 275 23.78 12.10 -2.57
N VAL A 276 22.49 11.77 -2.60
CA VAL A 276 21.98 10.43 -2.31
C VAL A 276 21.95 9.61 -3.60
N PHE A 277 22.78 8.58 -3.67
CA PHE A 277 22.75 7.60 -4.75
C PHE A 277 21.82 6.45 -4.37
N VAL A 278 20.56 6.51 -4.80
CA VAL A 278 19.58 5.47 -4.40
C VAL A 278 19.93 4.08 -4.94
N THR A 279 20.82 3.99 -5.93
CA THR A 279 21.37 2.73 -6.44
C THR A 279 22.41 2.09 -5.54
N ASP A 280 22.80 2.74 -4.44
CA ASP A 280 23.65 2.12 -3.41
C ASP A 280 22.84 1.14 -2.54
N PHE A 281 21.50 1.25 -2.55
CA PHE A 281 20.61 0.31 -1.89
C PHE A 281 20.39 -0.93 -2.75
N THR A 282 20.74 -2.10 -2.24
CA THR A 282 20.59 -3.40 -2.94
C THR A 282 19.17 -3.60 -3.49
N SER A 283 18.16 -3.20 -2.72
CA SER A 283 16.75 -3.31 -3.10
C SER A 283 16.41 -2.47 -4.34
N VAL A 284 17.02 -1.29 -4.51
CA VAL A 284 16.76 -0.37 -5.64
C VAL A 284 17.63 -0.75 -6.84
N ALA A 285 18.92 -1.03 -6.60
CA ALA A 285 19.94 -1.29 -7.62
C ALA A 285 19.58 -2.45 -8.57
N ARG A 286 18.79 -3.42 -8.10
CA ARG A 286 18.34 -4.56 -8.90
C ARG A 286 17.60 -4.11 -10.16
N ASN A 287 16.63 -3.22 -9.99
CA ASN A 287 15.66 -2.84 -11.03
C ASN A 287 15.96 -1.46 -11.64
N MET A 288 16.74 -0.63 -10.94
CA MET A 288 17.24 0.67 -11.40
C MET A 288 18.76 0.62 -11.48
N LYS A 289 19.31 0.37 -12.68
CA LYS A 289 20.76 0.27 -12.87
C LYS A 289 21.47 1.63 -12.91
N ASP A 290 20.80 2.63 -13.48
CA ASP A 290 21.36 3.96 -13.67
C ASP A 290 20.26 5.01 -13.51
N MET A 291 20.40 5.82 -12.46
CA MET A 291 19.45 6.87 -12.09
C MET A 291 19.33 7.95 -13.17
N LYS A 292 20.37 8.18 -13.99
CA LYS A 292 20.37 9.20 -15.05
C LYS A 292 19.39 8.88 -16.17
N ASN A 293 18.96 7.63 -16.29
CA ASN A 293 17.96 7.21 -17.25
C ASN A 293 16.51 7.48 -16.80
N TYR A 294 16.32 8.07 -15.62
CA TYR A 294 15.01 8.42 -15.07
C TYR A 294 14.83 9.93 -15.05
N THR A 295 13.61 10.37 -15.31
CA THR A 295 13.16 11.73 -15.03
C THR A 295 12.72 11.80 -13.58
N TRP A 296 13.39 12.66 -12.80
CA TRP A 296 13.13 12.82 -11.37
C TRP A 296 12.27 14.05 -11.12
N VAL A 297 11.25 13.87 -10.30
CA VAL A 297 10.40 14.94 -9.78
C VAL A 297 10.18 14.72 -8.29
N SER A 298 9.82 15.78 -7.58
CA SER A 298 9.48 15.69 -6.16
C SER A 298 8.23 16.50 -5.82
N GLU A 299 7.55 16.09 -4.75
CA GLU A 299 6.40 16.75 -4.18
C GLU A 299 6.67 17.00 -2.67
N PRO A 300 6.83 18.27 -2.24
CA PRO A 300 7.02 19.48 -3.06
C PRO A 300 8.31 19.41 -3.91
N ASP A 301 8.38 20.25 -4.95
CA ASP A 301 9.45 20.28 -5.97
C ASP A 301 10.79 20.77 -5.38
N ASN A 302 11.41 20.01 -4.50
CA ASN A 302 12.60 20.37 -3.72
C ASN A 302 13.79 19.44 -3.98
N VAL A 303 13.69 18.50 -4.91
CA VAL A 303 14.75 17.53 -5.21
C VAL A 303 15.05 17.51 -6.69
N PHE A 304 16.34 17.52 -7.02
CA PHE A 304 16.84 17.41 -8.39
C PHE A 304 17.95 16.36 -8.48
N LEU A 305 18.24 15.92 -9.71
CA LEU A 305 19.37 15.04 -10.00
C LEU A 305 20.62 15.89 -10.25
N ASP A 306 21.69 15.65 -9.50
CA ASP A 306 22.95 16.38 -9.63
C ASP A 306 23.80 15.89 -10.83
N ALA A 307 24.95 16.54 -11.07
CA ALA A 307 25.82 16.18 -12.19
C ALA A 307 26.49 14.79 -12.00
N GLN A 308 26.65 14.36 -10.75
CA GLN A 308 27.24 13.11 -10.34
C GLN A 308 26.26 11.94 -10.57
N GLY A 309 24.95 12.22 -10.55
CA GLY A 309 23.87 11.25 -10.73
C GLY A 309 23.16 10.85 -9.43
N GLY A 310 23.32 11.62 -8.35
CA GLY A 310 22.60 11.45 -7.10
C GLY A 310 21.50 12.50 -6.91
N LEU A 311 20.62 12.26 -5.94
CA LEU A 311 19.55 13.18 -5.56
C LEU A 311 20.08 14.21 -4.56
N LEU A 312 19.80 15.49 -4.82
CA LEU A 312 20.10 16.60 -3.93
C LEU A 312 18.87 17.46 -3.69
N GLY A 313 18.81 18.03 -2.49
CA GLY A 313 17.80 19.01 -2.09
C GLY A 313 18.10 20.40 -2.65
N ASP A 314 17.05 21.07 -3.14
CA ASP A 314 17.06 22.49 -3.48
C ASP A 314 16.60 23.31 -2.27
N LEU A 315 17.57 23.79 -1.51
CA LEU A 315 17.33 24.63 -0.32
C LEU A 315 16.62 25.94 -0.62
N SER A 316 16.73 26.46 -1.85
CA SER A 316 16.08 27.73 -2.20
C SER A 316 14.55 27.64 -2.12
N LYS A 317 14.03 26.43 -2.05
CA LYS A 317 12.60 26.11 -1.96
C LYS A 317 12.14 25.72 -0.55
N GLY A 318 13.00 25.91 0.46
CA GLY A 318 12.71 25.65 1.88
C GLY A 318 12.83 24.19 2.30
N THR A 319 12.56 23.93 3.58
CA THR A 319 12.66 22.60 4.21
C THR A 319 11.29 21.94 4.39
N PRO A 320 10.92 21.00 3.52
CA PRO A 320 9.67 20.26 3.69
C PRO A 320 9.83 19.19 4.78
N LYS A 321 8.79 19.02 5.59
CA LYS A 321 8.75 18.00 6.66
C LYS A 321 8.86 16.57 6.13
N GLU A 322 8.31 16.34 4.94
CA GLU A 322 8.34 15.07 4.24
C GLU A 322 8.36 15.32 2.73
N LEU A 323 8.99 14.41 2.00
CA LEU A 323 9.07 14.44 0.55
C LEU A 323 8.51 13.17 -0.06
N LYS A 324 7.90 13.34 -1.24
CA LYS A 324 7.70 12.25 -2.18
C LYS A 324 8.57 12.49 -3.41
N ILE A 325 9.46 11.56 -3.71
CA ILE A 325 10.40 11.64 -4.84
C ILE A 325 10.04 10.55 -5.83
N ILE A 326 9.90 10.90 -7.11
CA ILE A 326 9.47 9.98 -8.15
C ILE A 326 10.48 10.00 -9.29
N GLY A 327 11.19 8.89 -9.47
CA GLY A 327 11.97 8.61 -10.68
C GLY A 327 11.10 7.87 -11.69
N SER A 328 10.90 8.43 -12.87
CA SER A 328 10.11 7.82 -13.95
C SER A 328 10.97 7.50 -15.17
N ARG A 329 10.88 6.25 -15.66
CA ARG A 329 11.46 5.85 -16.94
C ARG A 329 10.38 5.23 -17.81
N GLN A 330 10.21 5.76 -19.02
CA GLN A 330 9.35 5.16 -20.02
C GLN A 330 10.21 4.64 -21.17
N GLU A 331 9.75 3.56 -21.82
CA GLU A 331 10.41 3.09 -23.04
C GLU A 331 10.54 4.24 -24.05
N SER A 332 11.78 4.56 -24.41
CA SER A 332 12.09 5.41 -25.57
C SER A 332 12.70 4.54 -26.66
N LYS A 333 12.61 4.97 -27.93
CA LYS A 333 13.16 4.22 -29.07
C LYS A 333 14.69 4.00 -29.02
N LEU A 334 15.39 4.58 -28.04
CA LEU A 334 16.83 4.44 -27.84
C LEU A 334 17.13 3.20 -26.98
N CYS A 335 17.38 2.09 -27.68
CA CYS A 335 18.10 0.88 -27.26
C CYS A 335 18.00 0.48 -25.77
N LEU A 336 16.98 -0.30 -25.43
CA LEU A 336 17.00 -1.16 -24.25
C LEU A 336 18.23 -2.08 -24.31
N ASN A 337 19.09 -2.01 -23.31
CA ASN A 337 20.11 -3.04 -23.14
C ASN A 337 19.38 -4.37 -22.88
N LYS A 338 19.63 -5.39 -23.72
CA LYS A 338 18.91 -6.68 -23.68
C LYS A 338 19.01 -7.41 -22.34
N ASN A 339 19.93 -6.99 -21.48
CA ASN A 339 20.26 -7.63 -20.20
C ASN A 339 19.74 -6.88 -18.97
N GLU A 340 18.84 -5.89 -19.12
CA GLU A 340 18.22 -5.24 -17.96
C GLU A 340 17.14 -6.11 -17.32
N VAL A 341 17.11 -6.10 -15.98
CA VAL A 341 16.08 -6.79 -15.18
C VAL A 341 14.69 -6.18 -15.44
N SER A 342 14.63 -4.87 -15.69
CA SER A 342 13.39 -4.15 -16.01
C SER A 342 13.23 -3.99 -17.52
N GLN A 343 12.33 -4.76 -18.13
CA GLN A 343 12.01 -4.70 -19.55
C GLN A 343 10.76 -3.86 -19.82
N LEU A 344 10.97 -2.69 -20.45
CA LEU A 344 9.90 -1.79 -20.87
C LEU A 344 9.70 -1.90 -22.37
N LYS A 345 8.46 -2.06 -22.86
CA LYS A 345 8.18 -2.10 -24.32
C LYS A 345 6.86 -1.43 -24.64
N THR A 346 6.73 -0.94 -25.86
CA THR A 346 5.46 -0.40 -26.38
C THR A 346 4.90 0.67 -25.43
N ASN A 347 5.72 1.67 -25.07
CA ASN A 347 5.39 2.74 -24.13
C ASN A 347 5.18 2.33 -22.66
N GLY A 348 5.58 1.12 -22.24
CA GLY A 348 5.55 0.73 -20.83
C GLY A 348 6.44 1.60 -19.95
N LYS A 349 6.06 1.75 -18.67
CA LYS A 349 6.69 2.65 -17.71
C LYS A 349 7.13 1.92 -16.45
N HIS A 350 8.31 2.28 -15.94
CA HIS A 350 8.78 1.95 -14.60
C HIS A 350 8.90 3.22 -13.77
N GLU A 351 8.34 3.19 -12.57
CA GLU A 351 8.45 4.26 -11.58
C GLU A 351 9.12 3.71 -10.32
N VAL A 352 10.04 4.50 -9.78
CA VAL A 352 10.62 4.28 -8.44
C VAL A 352 10.23 5.49 -7.60
N ILE A 353 9.59 5.23 -6.48
CA ILE A 353 8.99 6.22 -5.61
C ILE A 353 9.63 6.08 -4.23
N PHE A 354 10.05 7.19 -3.66
CA PHE A 354 10.41 7.29 -2.24
C PHE A 354 9.35 8.16 -1.60
N SER A 355 8.55 7.60 -0.70
CA SER A 355 7.46 8.31 -0.02
C SER A 355 7.81 8.53 1.45
N GLU A 356 7.30 9.63 2.01
CA GLU A 356 7.60 10.03 3.40
C GLU A 356 9.12 10.12 3.65
N THR A 357 9.87 10.63 2.65
CA THR A 357 11.34 10.72 2.72
C THR A 357 11.73 11.88 3.63
N PRO A 358 12.61 11.64 4.64
CA PRO A 358 13.06 12.69 5.53
C PRO A 358 14.03 13.66 4.83
N THR A 359 14.10 14.88 5.34
CA THR A 359 15.02 15.93 4.88
C THR A 359 15.92 16.37 6.02
N ARG A 360 17.16 16.73 5.68
CA ARG A 360 18.08 17.37 6.61
C ARG A 360 18.71 18.58 5.94
N PHE A 361 17.94 19.66 5.91
CA PHE A 361 18.35 20.95 5.37
C PHE A 361 18.76 21.86 6.52
N VAL A 362 20.01 21.68 6.96
CA VAL A 362 20.60 22.41 8.08
C VAL A 362 21.77 23.27 7.61
N VAL A 363 22.04 24.35 8.34
CA VAL A 363 23.28 25.12 8.18
C VAL A 363 23.97 25.25 9.54
N PRO A 364 25.32 25.24 9.57
CA PRO A 364 26.05 25.43 10.81
C PRO A 364 25.94 26.89 11.26
N VAL A 365 25.54 27.10 12.51
CA VAL A 365 25.69 28.37 13.23
C VAL A 365 26.82 28.21 14.23
N THR A 366 27.92 28.94 14.02
CA THR A 366 29.07 28.96 14.92
C THR A 366 28.84 30.00 16.01
N VAL A 367 28.86 29.57 17.26
CA VAL A 367 28.80 30.44 18.42
C VAL A 367 30.21 30.58 19.01
N LYS A 368 30.66 31.83 19.19
CA LYS A 368 31.97 32.13 19.78
C LYS A 368 31.82 32.99 21.02
N HIS A 369 32.40 32.53 22.12
CA HIS A 369 32.50 33.27 23.38
C HIS A 369 33.88 33.87 23.51
N TRP A 370 33.94 35.20 23.60
CA TRP A 370 35.15 35.99 23.69
C TRP A 370 35.26 36.61 25.08
N ILE A 371 36.41 36.50 25.71
CA ILE A 371 36.68 37.10 27.02
C ILE A 371 37.74 38.18 26.86
N TYR A 372 37.55 39.32 27.52
CA TYR A 372 38.51 40.40 27.53
C TYR A 372 39.74 40.04 28.40
N ASP A 373 40.92 39.93 27.78
CA ASP A 373 42.18 39.71 28.50
C ASP A 373 42.82 41.07 28.83
N THR A 374 42.84 41.41 30.12
CA THR A 374 43.37 42.68 30.62
C THR A 374 44.88 42.85 30.44
N ASN A 375 45.65 41.76 30.28
CA ASN A 375 47.10 41.80 30.11
C ASN A 375 47.49 42.25 28.71
N ILE A 376 46.78 41.75 27.70
CA ILE A 376 47.02 42.09 26.29
C ILE A 376 46.06 43.14 25.76
N LYS A 377 45.02 43.49 26.52
CA LYS A 377 43.96 44.46 26.19
C LYS A 377 43.20 44.08 24.91
N GLU A 378 42.96 42.79 24.71
CA GLU A 378 42.28 42.25 23.55
C GLU A 378 41.29 41.15 23.97
N TYR A 379 40.26 40.94 23.15
CA TYR A 379 39.36 39.79 23.34
C TYR A 379 39.98 38.53 22.76
N VAL A 380 39.95 37.46 23.53
CA VAL A 380 40.41 36.12 23.13
C VAL A 380 39.25 35.15 23.09
N VAL A 381 39.23 34.25 22.09
CA VAL A 381 38.22 33.19 22.02
C VAL A 381 38.44 32.26 23.20
N TYR A 382 37.45 32.22 24.09
CA TYR A 382 37.40 31.28 25.20
C TYR A 382 36.81 29.94 24.77
N GLN A 383 35.69 30.00 24.04
CA GLN A 383 35.01 28.81 23.55
C GLN A 383 34.38 29.04 22.18
N GLU A 384 34.40 28.00 21.35
CA GLU A 384 33.70 27.92 20.08
C GLU A 384 32.85 26.65 20.04
N SER A 385 31.59 26.77 19.64
CA SER A 385 30.68 25.66 19.39
C SER A 385 29.99 25.83 18.04
N VAL A 386 29.62 24.70 17.42
CA VAL A 386 28.88 24.69 16.15
C VAL A 386 27.55 23.99 16.39
N HIS A 387 26.47 24.64 15.97
CA HIS A 387 25.11 24.13 16.08
C HIS A 387 24.51 23.97 14.68
N ASP A 388 24.17 22.74 14.31
CA ASP A 388 23.41 22.45 13.08
C ASP A 388 21.97 22.93 13.29
N MET A 389 21.58 23.98 12.58
CA MET A 389 20.25 24.58 12.71
C MET A 389 19.44 24.35 11.43
N GLU A 390 18.17 23.95 11.57
CA GLU A 390 17.26 23.80 10.44
C GLU A 390 17.04 25.14 9.72
N ILE A 391 17.15 25.15 8.40
CA ILE A 391 16.85 26.35 7.60
C ILE A 391 15.39 26.74 7.78
N GLY A 392 15.13 28.02 8.02
CA GLY A 392 13.81 28.57 8.31
C GLY A 392 13.42 28.55 9.79
N SER A 393 14.23 27.93 10.65
CA SER A 393 14.07 28.01 12.11
C SER A 393 14.61 29.34 12.65
N GLU A 394 14.10 29.78 13.81
CA GLU A 394 14.60 30.97 14.51
C GLU A 394 15.79 30.58 15.39
N PHE A 395 16.94 31.24 15.19
CA PHE A 395 18.06 31.21 16.12
C PHE A 395 17.85 32.28 17.19
N LYS A 396 17.67 31.84 18.43
CA LYS A 396 17.48 32.72 19.59
C LYS A 396 18.81 32.94 20.29
N VAL A 397 19.35 34.14 20.16
CA VAL A 397 20.67 34.50 20.64
C VAL A 397 20.79 34.31 22.16
N ASN A 398 19.74 34.61 22.92
CA ASN A 398 19.78 34.48 24.38
C ASN A 398 19.84 33.02 24.88
N ASP A 399 19.51 32.03 24.04
CA ASP A 399 19.53 30.61 24.44
C ASP A 399 20.96 30.03 24.49
N TYR A 400 21.96 30.77 24.00
CA TYR A 400 23.34 30.32 23.87
C TYR A 400 24.34 31.16 24.69
N ILE A 401 23.89 31.98 25.65
CA ILE A 401 24.79 32.73 26.55
C ILE A 401 25.56 31.73 27.45
N PHE A 402 26.86 31.97 27.64
CA PHE A 402 27.69 31.11 28.47
C PHE A 402 27.56 31.45 29.96
N ASP A 403 27.37 30.43 30.80
CA ASP A 403 27.31 30.59 32.25
C ASP A 403 28.68 30.35 32.90
N PHE A 404 29.36 31.44 33.25
CA PHE A 404 30.67 31.42 33.90
C PHE A 404 30.66 30.89 35.34
N SER A 405 29.49 30.85 36.00
CA SER A 405 29.39 30.31 37.36
C SER A 405 29.78 28.84 37.42
N SER A 406 29.56 28.11 36.32
CA SER A 406 29.91 26.70 36.15
C SER A 406 31.44 26.44 36.18
N VAL A 407 32.24 27.45 35.87
CA VAL A 407 33.71 27.40 35.86
C VAL A 407 34.34 28.24 36.97
N GLY A 408 33.53 28.69 37.93
CA GLY A 408 34.00 29.44 39.10
C GLY A 408 34.31 30.91 38.85
N GLY A 409 33.87 31.48 37.73
CA GLY A 409 34.02 32.90 37.42
C GLY A 409 32.68 33.65 37.43
N GLU A 410 32.76 34.97 37.46
CA GLU A 410 31.62 35.87 37.22
C GLU A 410 31.85 36.62 35.91
N GLY A 411 31.01 36.34 34.91
CA GLY A 411 31.09 36.96 33.59
C GLY A 411 29.95 37.94 33.36
N GLN A 412 30.29 39.18 33.00
CA GLN A 412 29.33 40.16 32.51
C GLN A 412 29.34 40.17 30.98
N LEU A 413 28.19 39.84 30.37
CA LEU A 413 28.01 39.98 28.93
C LEU A 413 27.98 41.46 28.56
N GLU A 414 28.94 41.90 27.75
CA GLU A 414 29.07 43.28 27.31
C GLU A 414 28.37 43.54 25.98
N LYS A 415 28.47 42.58 25.06
CA LYS A 415 27.96 42.72 23.70
C LYS A 415 27.66 41.38 23.05
N ILE A 416 26.60 41.36 22.24
CA ILE A 416 26.36 40.35 21.22
C ILE A 416 26.33 41.06 19.86
N ASP A 417 26.89 40.45 18.83
CA ASP A 417 26.96 41.05 17.49
C ASP A 417 25.74 40.75 16.58
N HIS A 418 24.81 39.93 17.06
CA HIS A 418 23.58 39.56 16.37
C HIS A 418 22.34 39.72 17.27
N SER A 419 21.20 40.05 16.65
CA SER A 419 19.86 39.83 17.23
C SER A 419 19.33 38.47 16.81
N ASP A 420 18.24 37.99 17.41
CA ASP A 420 17.51 36.81 16.93
C ASP A 420 17.27 36.91 15.41
N PHE A 421 17.44 35.79 14.70
CA PHE A 421 17.37 35.75 13.25
C PHE A 421 16.80 34.42 12.75
N ILE A 422 16.19 34.45 11.56
CA ILE A 422 15.80 33.22 10.86
C ILE A 422 17.05 32.66 10.18
N VAL A 423 17.29 31.38 10.38
CA VAL A 423 18.42 30.65 9.84
C VAL A 423 18.26 30.50 8.33
N GLU A 424 19.19 31.08 7.57
CA GLU A 424 19.17 31.10 6.11
C GLU A 424 20.55 30.76 5.53
N LYS A 425 20.60 30.05 4.39
CA LYS A 425 21.86 29.80 3.68
C LYS A 425 22.24 31.00 2.82
N THR A 426 23.12 31.86 3.33
CA THR A 426 23.54 33.11 2.66
C THR A 426 24.90 33.00 1.94
N GLY A 427 25.51 31.81 1.93
CA GLY A 427 26.85 31.58 1.37
C GLY A 427 27.99 32.18 2.21
N LYS A 428 27.66 32.76 3.38
CA LYS A 428 28.61 33.19 4.41
C LYS A 428 28.39 32.31 5.64
N ASP A 429 29.46 32.07 6.39
CA ASP A 429 29.37 31.39 7.68
C ASP A 429 28.46 32.20 8.61
N LEU A 430 27.48 31.54 9.22
CA LEU A 430 26.64 32.14 10.24
C LEU A 430 27.42 32.08 11.56
N VAL A 431 27.98 33.22 11.99
CA VAL A 431 28.78 33.32 13.21
C VAL A 431 28.15 34.31 14.15
N VAL A 432 27.93 33.91 15.40
CA VAL A 432 27.44 34.78 16.49
C VAL A 432 28.53 34.89 17.54
N ASN A 433 28.96 36.12 17.82
CA ASN A 433 30.01 36.43 18.78
C ASN A 433 29.40 37.07 20.05
N TYR A 434 29.72 36.47 21.19
CA TYR A 434 29.37 36.96 22.52
C TYR A 434 30.65 37.45 23.20
N TYR A 435 30.63 38.69 23.70
CA TYR A 435 31.78 39.34 24.33
C TYR A 435 31.52 39.54 25.81
N TYR A 436 32.45 39.08 26.64
CA TYR A 436 32.34 39.10 28.09
C TYR A 436 33.54 39.80 28.73
N ASP A 437 33.28 40.53 29.80
CA ASP A 437 34.27 40.86 30.83
C ASP A 437 34.11 39.84 31.96
N VAL A 438 35.18 39.14 32.33
CA VAL A 438 35.12 37.99 33.24
C VAL A 438 36.14 38.14 34.35
N GLU A 439 35.65 38.09 35.59
CA GLU A 439 36.49 37.96 36.78
C GLU A 439 36.54 36.48 37.18
N PHE A 440 37.75 35.92 37.26
CA PHE A 440 38.02 34.53 37.65
C PHE A 440 38.53 34.41 39.08
#